data_AF-A0A0G4MRJ4-F1
#
_entry.id   AF-A0A0G4MRJ4-F1
#
_cell.length_a   1.000
_cell.length_b   1.000
_cell.length_c   1.000
_cell.angle_alpha   90.00
_cell.angle_beta   90.00
_cell.angle_gamma   90.00
#
_symmetry.space_group_name_H-M   'P 1'
#
loop_
_entity.id
_entity.type
_entity.pdbx_description
1 polymer ?
#
loop_
_entity_poly.entity_id
_entity_poly.type
_entity_poly.pdbx_seq_one_letter_code
_entity_poly.pdbx_strand_id
1 'polypeptide(L)'
;HANFYAVHDTTKSRIPPEPDQRVVDINLKSVINTTYLAQHYFRLSPHGGSDGVLVMTGSTGSLYPAEFCAMYAAAKAGVLNLMRSVAVSFHQVDGIRTYTICPGTVRTNLLSAERWGAFPAAYFTAVETVAARVCMRAVP
;
A
#
# COMPACT_ATOMS: atom_id res chain seq x y z
N HIS A 1 13.72 10.87 -4.93
CA HIS A 1 12.87 11.13 -3.76
C HIS A 1 13.56 12.18 -2.92
N ALA A 2 12.92 13.33 -2.69
CA ALA A 2 13.39 14.26 -1.68
C ALA A 2 13.48 13.46 -0.37
N ASN A 3 14.70 13.31 0.14
CA ASN A 3 14.93 12.43 1.27
C ASN A 3 14.33 13.12 2.50
N PHE A 4 13.45 12.46 3.25
CA PHE A 4 12.96 12.95 4.54
C PHE A 4 14.12 13.30 5.50
N TYR A 5 15.29 12.70 5.25
CA TYR A 5 16.55 12.94 5.95
C TYR A 5 17.47 13.95 5.26
N ALA A 6 16.97 14.74 4.30
CA ALA A 6 17.78 15.74 3.61
C ALA A 6 18.26 16.81 4.60
N VAL A 7 19.55 17.13 4.54
CA VAL A 7 20.12 18.27 5.25
C VAL A 7 19.85 19.52 4.43
N HIS A 8 19.26 20.54 5.06
CA HIS A 8 18.91 21.80 4.40
C HIS A 8 19.91 22.90 4.74
N ASP A 9 20.21 23.76 3.76
CA ASP A 9 21.04 24.94 3.96
C ASP A 9 20.32 25.97 4.84
N THR A 10 20.87 26.19 6.04
CA THR A 10 20.28 27.10 7.04
C THR A 10 20.76 28.55 6.93
N THR A 11 21.62 28.88 5.95
CA THR A 11 22.19 30.23 5.80
C THR A 11 21.13 31.26 5.38
N LYS A 12 20.12 30.84 4.61
CA LYS A 12 19.02 31.69 4.11
C LYS A 12 17.77 31.64 4.97
N SER A 13 17.49 30.49 5.59
CA SER A 13 16.34 30.29 6.49
C SER A 13 16.66 29.15 7.45
N ARG A 14 16.35 29.32 8.74
CA ARG A 14 16.48 28.25 9.75
C ARG A 14 15.26 27.32 9.79
N ILE A 15 14.19 27.66 9.09
CA ILE A 15 12.97 26.85 9.01
C ILE A 15 13.15 25.89 7.83
N PRO A 16 13.07 24.56 8.05
CA PRO A 16 13.14 23.60 6.96
C PRO A 16 11.94 23.73 6.02
N PRO A 17 12.08 23.38 4.74
CA PRO A 17 10.93 23.30 3.83
C PRO A 17 9.96 22.21 4.30
N GLU A 18 8.72 22.30 3.88
CA GLU A 18 7.74 21.23 4.09
C GLU A 18 8.23 19.94 3.39
N PRO A 19 8.10 18.76 4.04
CA PRO A 19 8.45 17.50 3.40
C PRO A 19 7.52 17.20 2.22
N ASP A 20 8.07 16.57 1.17
CA ASP A 20 7.28 16.11 0.02
C ASP A 20 6.26 15.04 0.43
N GLN A 21 4.99 15.41 0.45
CA GLN A 21 3.87 14.56 0.84
C GLN A 21 3.37 13.63 -0.28
N ARG A 22 3.92 13.74 -1.50
CA ARG A 22 3.43 12.99 -2.67
C ARG A 22 3.37 11.48 -2.43
N VAL A 23 4.32 10.93 -1.67
CA VAL A 23 4.33 9.50 -1.33
C VAL A 23 3.12 9.12 -0.49
N VAL A 24 2.72 9.95 0.49
CA VAL A 24 1.57 9.72 1.35
C VAL A 24 0.26 9.92 0.58
N ASP A 25 0.18 10.97 -0.22
CA ASP A 25 -0.99 11.25 -1.06
C ASP A 25 -1.28 10.07 -2.01
N ILE A 26 -0.24 9.53 -2.65
CA ILE A 26 -0.39 8.43 -3.59
C ILE A 26 -0.58 7.10 -2.86
N ASN A 27 0.19 6.78 -1.81
CA ASN A 27 0.18 5.42 -1.24
C ASN A 27 -0.85 5.20 -0.13
N LEU A 28 -1.36 6.26 0.50
CA LEU A 28 -2.31 6.16 1.59
C LEU A 28 -3.61 6.90 1.28
N LYS A 29 -3.55 8.19 0.96
CA LYS A 29 -4.76 8.98 0.73
C LYS A 29 -5.58 8.45 -0.45
N SER A 30 -4.92 8.07 -1.55
CA SER A 30 -5.60 7.43 -2.68
C SER A 30 -6.31 6.13 -2.28
N VAL A 31 -5.65 5.29 -1.45
CA VAL A 31 -6.21 4.01 -0.99
C VAL A 31 -7.41 4.22 -0.08
N ILE A 32 -7.36 5.22 0.81
CA ILE A 32 -8.52 5.63 1.63
C ILE A 32 -9.69 6.01 0.73
N ASN A 33 -9.45 6.90 -0.25
CA ASN A 33 -10.49 7.35 -1.18
C ASN A 33 -11.07 6.20 -2.00
N THR A 34 -10.22 5.32 -2.55
CA THR A 34 -10.65 4.15 -3.31
C THR A 34 -11.40 3.16 -2.43
N THR A 35 -11.02 2.97 -1.16
CA THR A 35 -11.72 2.08 -0.22
C THR A 35 -13.14 2.59 0.05
N TYR A 36 -13.30 3.90 0.25
CA TYR A 36 -14.61 4.53 0.43
C TYR A 36 -15.50 4.36 -0.81
N LEU A 37 -14.95 4.63 -2.00
CA LEU A 37 -15.67 4.46 -3.26
C LEU A 37 -16.01 2.99 -3.53
N ALA A 38 -15.10 2.07 -3.23
CA ALA A 38 -15.33 0.63 -3.41
C ALA A 38 -16.52 0.16 -2.57
N GLN A 39 -16.62 0.57 -1.30
CA GLN A 39 -17.79 0.24 -0.48
C GLN A 39 -19.09 0.76 -1.10
N HIS A 40 -19.09 2.01 -1.55
CA HIS A 40 -20.26 2.61 -2.20
C HIS A 40 -20.70 1.82 -3.43
N TYR A 41 -19.78 1.53 -4.35
CA TYR A 41 -20.12 0.83 -5.59
C TYR A 41 -20.38 -0.66 -5.40
N PHE A 42 -19.78 -1.32 -4.41
CA PHE A 42 -20.13 -2.69 -4.05
C PHE A 42 -21.56 -2.79 -3.53
N ARG A 43 -22.05 -1.82 -2.75
CA ARG A 43 -23.46 -1.77 -2.34
C ARG A 43 -24.44 -1.64 -3.51
N LEU A 44 -24.00 -1.04 -4.62
CA LEU A 44 -24.79 -0.91 -5.84
C LEU A 44 -24.72 -2.14 -6.76
N SER A 45 -23.89 -3.13 -6.43
CA SER A 45 -23.83 -4.40 -7.17
C SER A 45 -25.14 -5.20 -7.01
N PRO A 46 -25.45 -6.15 -7.92
CA PRO A 46 -26.67 -6.97 -7.82
C PRO A 46 -26.84 -7.72 -6.50
N HIS A 47 -25.73 -8.01 -5.80
CA HIS A 47 -25.71 -8.74 -4.54
C HIS A 47 -25.57 -7.84 -3.31
N GLY A 48 -25.74 -6.52 -3.47
CA GLY A 48 -25.66 -5.54 -2.38
C GLY A 48 -24.29 -5.47 -1.70
N GLY A 49 -23.25 -6.02 -2.34
CA GLY A 49 -21.87 -6.05 -1.84
C GLY A 49 -21.42 -7.40 -1.24
N SER A 50 -22.33 -8.37 -1.09
CA SER A 50 -22.03 -9.65 -0.43
C SER A 50 -21.06 -10.56 -1.20
N ASP A 51 -20.86 -10.31 -2.49
CA ASP A 51 -19.84 -10.93 -3.34
C ASP A 51 -18.55 -10.10 -3.46
N GLY A 52 -18.55 -8.89 -2.91
CA GLY A 52 -17.47 -7.92 -3.01
C GLY A 52 -16.19 -8.38 -2.30
N VAL A 53 -15.06 -8.27 -3.00
CA VAL A 53 -13.73 -8.48 -2.42
C VAL A 53 -12.84 -7.28 -2.73
N LEU A 54 -12.44 -6.56 -1.68
CA LEU A 54 -11.47 -5.47 -1.78
C LEU A 54 -10.09 -5.93 -1.32
N VAL A 55 -9.13 -5.95 -2.25
CA VAL A 55 -7.73 -6.28 -1.94
C VAL A 55 -6.87 -5.03 -2.06
N MET A 56 -6.26 -4.62 -0.95
CA MET A 56 -5.33 -3.49 -0.90
C MET A 56 -3.88 -3.97 -1.04
N THR A 57 -3.05 -3.17 -1.72
CA THR A 57 -1.61 -3.47 -1.87
C THR A 57 -0.79 -2.74 -0.82
N GLY A 58 -0.41 -3.47 0.22
CA GLY A 58 0.57 -3.05 1.23
C GLY A 58 2.00 -3.25 0.76
N SER A 59 2.88 -3.63 1.68
CA SER A 59 4.29 -3.99 1.45
C SER A 59 4.80 -4.76 2.66
N THR A 60 5.94 -5.45 2.55
CA THR A 60 6.73 -5.81 3.75
C THR A 60 7.04 -4.58 4.63
N GLY A 61 7.16 -3.39 4.03
CA GLY A 61 7.23 -2.11 4.74
C GLY A 61 5.97 -1.71 5.52
N SER A 62 4.85 -2.45 5.37
CA SER A 62 3.68 -2.33 6.26
C SER A 62 3.90 -2.96 7.63
N LEU A 63 4.84 -3.90 7.73
CA LEU A 63 5.09 -4.74 8.92
C LEU A 63 6.43 -4.42 9.57
N TYR A 64 7.43 -4.12 8.74
CA TYR A 64 8.80 -3.89 9.16
C TYR A 64 9.25 -2.46 8.78
N PRO A 65 10.16 -1.85 9.55
CA PRO A 65 10.71 -0.55 9.20
C PRO A 65 11.46 -0.61 7.86
N ALA A 66 11.38 0.48 7.08
CA ALA A 66 12.14 0.67 5.87
C ALA A 66 12.94 1.98 5.96
N GLU A 67 14.17 1.86 6.42
CA GLU A 67 15.04 2.99 6.83
C GLU A 67 15.27 4.01 5.71
N PHE A 68 15.35 3.56 4.46
CA PHE A 68 15.60 4.44 3.32
C PHE A 68 14.33 5.11 2.76
N CYS A 69 13.14 4.77 3.29
CA CYS A 69 11.86 5.26 2.77
C CYS A 69 10.77 5.34 3.84
N ALA A 70 11.06 6.02 4.97
CA ALA A 70 10.16 6.12 6.12
C ALA A 70 8.73 6.59 5.76
N MET A 71 8.57 7.60 4.89
CA MET A 71 7.23 8.06 4.45
C MET A 71 6.46 6.99 3.67
N TYR A 72 7.16 6.14 2.90
CA TYR A 72 6.54 5.01 2.21
C TYR A 72 6.14 3.92 3.20
N ALA A 73 7.02 3.56 4.15
CA ALA A 73 6.70 2.58 5.20
C ALA A 73 5.50 3.03 6.04
N ALA A 74 5.48 4.30 6.46
CA ALA A 74 4.35 4.89 7.19
C ALA A 74 3.04 4.79 6.38
N ALA A 75 3.08 5.16 5.09
CA ALA A 75 1.91 5.06 4.22
C ALA A 75 1.43 3.59 4.08
N LYS A 76 2.34 2.64 3.87
CA LYS A 76 2.02 1.22 3.71
C LYS A 76 1.55 0.56 5.01
N ALA A 77 2.07 0.98 6.16
CA ALA A 77 1.54 0.59 7.46
C ALA A 77 0.11 1.12 7.67
N GLY A 78 -0.13 2.37 7.24
CA GLY A 78 -1.47 2.97 7.21
C GLY A 78 -2.47 2.17 6.37
N VAL A 79 -2.06 1.68 5.19
CA VAL A 79 -2.91 0.81 4.35
C VAL A 79 -3.29 -0.49 5.07
N LEU A 80 -2.32 -1.15 5.69
CA LEU A 80 -2.57 -2.40 6.42
C LEU A 80 -3.53 -2.16 7.59
N ASN A 81 -3.35 -1.07 8.33
CA ASN A 81 -4.21 -0.75 9.45
C ASN A 81 -5.61 -0.31 8.99
N LEU A 82 -5.71 0.45 7.91
CA LEU A 82 -7.00 0.83 7.29
C LEU A 82 -7.82 -0.43 6.98
N MET A 83 -7.23 -1.40 6.29
CA MET A 83 -7.89 -2.67 5.99
C MET A 83 -8.42 -3.35 7.26
N ARG A 84 -7.58 -3.48 8.30
CA ARG A 84 -7.98 -4.08 9.59
C ARG A 84 -9.14 -3.32 10.24
N SER A 85 -9.11 -1.99 10.20
CA SER A 85 -10.14 -1.14 10.79
C SER A 85 -11.49 -1.25 10.07
N VAL A 86 -11.49 -1.39 8.74
CA VAL A 86 -12.75 -1.48 7.98
C VAL A 86 -13.31 -2.90 7.90
N ALA A 87 -12.47 -3.93 8.09
CA ALA A 87 -12.81 -5.32 7.78
C ALA A 87 -14.09 -5.83 8.47
N VAL A 88 -14.24 -5.58 9.78
CA VAL A 88 -15.41 -6.06 10.53
C VAL A 88 -16.69 -5.38 10.04
N SER A 89 -16.65 -4.05 9.89
CA SER A 89 -17.82 -3.27 9.46
C SER A 89 -18.23 -3.63 8.03
N PHE A 90 -17.27 -3.68 7.11
CA PHE A 90 -17.53 -4.04 5.70
C PHE A 90 -18.12 -5.44 5.58
N HIS A 91 -17.61 -6.41 6.36
CA HIS A 91 -18.11 -7.76 6.30
C HIS A 91 -19.50 -7.92 6.95
N GLN A 92 -19.70 -7.39 8.15
CA GLN A 92 -20.95 -7.60 8.89
C GLN A 92 -22.12 -6.78 8.36
N VAL A 93 -21.86 -5.59 7.82
CA VAL A 93 -22.92 -4.69 7.33
C VAL A 93 -23.20 -4.93 5.85
N ASP A 94 -22.15 -5.10 5.04
CA ASP A 94 -22.27 -5.11 3.58
C ASP A 94 -21.93 -6.48 2.96
N GLY A 95 -21.44 -7.44 3.74
CA GLY A 95 -20.94 -8.73 3.24
C GLY A 95 -19.60 -8.63 2.48
N ILE A 96 -18.98 -7.45 2.42
CA ILE A 96 -17.75 -7.21 1.65
C ILE A 96 -16.55 -7.79 2.40
N ARG A 97 -15.75 -8.61 1.72
CA ARG A 97 -14.48 -9.13 2.24
C ARG A 97 -13.34 -8.18 1.92
N THR A 98 -12.44 -7.97 2.88
CA THR A 98 -11.30 -7.07 2.71
C THR A 98 -10.00 -7.78 3.06
N TYR A 99 -8.96 -7.53 2.27
CA TYR A 99 -7.63 -8.10 2.48
C TYR A 99 -6.54 -7.10 2.14
N THR A 100 -5.36 -7.32 2.70
CA THR A 100 -4.13 -6.65 2.27
C THR A 100 -3.11 -7.71 1.87
N ILE A 101 -2.50 -7.54 0.71
CA ILE A 101 -1.29 -8.28 0.33
C ILE A 101 -0.06 -7.43 0.69
N CYS A 102 1.00 -8.06 1.19
CA CYS A 102 2.23 -7.38 1.58
C CYS A 102 3.43 -7.93 0.80
N PRO A 103 3.62 -7.53 -0.46
CA PRO A 103 4.75 -8.02 -1.26
C PRO A 103 6.10 -7.65 -0.65
N GLY A 104 7.06 -8.57 -0.75
CA GLY A 104 8.48 -8.31 -0.56
C GLY A 104 9.11 -7.72 -1.82
N THR A 105 10.35 -8.07 -2.10
CA THR A 105 11.05 -7.62 -3.31
C THR A 105 10.48 -8.33 -4.54
N VAL A 106 9.88 -7.58 -5.46
CA VAL A 106 9.32 -8.09 -6.72
C VAL A 106 9.89 -7.24 -7.86
N ARG A 107 10.43 -7.88 -8.91
CA ARG A 107 10.98 -7.14 -10.06
C ARG A 107 9.85 -6.52 -10.87
N THR A 108 9.75 -5.19 -10.79
CA THR A 108 8.83 -4.36 -11.57
C THR A 108 9.54 -3.10 -12.03
N ASN A 109 8.83 -2.22 -12.75
CA ASN A 109 9.32 -0.90 -13.12
C ASN A 109 9.39 0.11 -11.95
N LEU A 110 9.20 -0.33 -10.69
CA LEU A 110 9.23 0.53 -9.51
C LEU A 110 10.63 1.13 -9.24
N LEU A 111 11.70 0.37 -9.49
CA LEU A 111 13.08 0.84 -9.38
C LEU A 111 13.83 0.61 -10.71
N SER A 112 14.95 1.32 -10.90
CA SER A 112 15.84 1.07 -12.03
C SER A 112 16.50 -0.31 -11.92
N ALA A 113 16.93 -0.88 -13.05
CA ALA A 113 17.61 -2.18 -13.08
C ALA A 113 18.85 -2.20 -12.18
N GLU A 114 19.62 -1.11 -12.16
CA GLU A 114 20.76 -0.92 -11.27
C GLU A 114 20.38 -1.01 -9.80
N ARG A 115 19.31 -0.31 -9.39
CA ARG A 115 18.82 -0.35 -8.00
C ARG A 115 18.29 -1.73 -7.61
N TRP A 116 17.68 -2.46 -8.55
CA TRP A 116 17.32 -3.85 -8.32
C TRP A 116 18.55 -4.76 -8.17
N GLY A 117 19.64 -4.46 -8.88
CA GLY A 117 20.91 -5.19 -8.77
C GLY A 117 21.53 -5.15 -7.37
N ALA A 118 21.18 -4.17 -6.55
CA ALA A 118 21.65 -4.06 -5.17
C ALA A 118 20.98 -5.06 -4.20
N PHE A 119 19.88 -5.71 -4.59
CA PHE A 119 19.19 -6.69 -3.77
C PHE A 119 19.72 -8.10 -4.04
N PRO A 120 19.95 -8.94 -3.00
CA PRO A 120 20.28 -10.35 -3.17
C PRO A 120 19.24 -11.08 -4.02
N ALA A 121 19.70 -11.89 -4.99
CA ALA A 121 18.82 -12.63 -5.90
C ALA A 121 17.80 -13.52 -5.16
N ALA A 122 18.19 -14.07 -4.00
CA ALA A 122 17.35 -14.92 -3.17
C ALA A 122 16.13 -14.21 -2.55
N TYR A 123 16.09 -12.87 -2.53
CA TYR A 123 14.97 -12.11 -1.95
C TYR A 123 13.86 -11.79 -2.94
N PHE A 124 14.06 -12.08 -4.22
CA PHE A 124 13.07 -11.79 -5.25
C PHE A 124 11.94 -12.82 -5.25
N THR A 125 10.72 -12.32 -5.09
CA THR A 125 9.49 -13.07 -5.32
C THR A 125 9.02 -12.86 -6.76
N ALA A 126 8.65 -13.94 -7.43
CA ALA A 126 8.05 -13.89 -8.76
C ALA A 126 6.68 -13.17 -8.73
N VAL A 127 6.38 -12.34 -9.72
CA VAL A 127 5.13 -11.55 -9.75
C VAL A 127 3.90 -12.45 -9.83
N GLU A 128 4.03 -13.60 -10.47
CA GLU A 128 3.02 -14.65 -10.59
C GLU A 128 2.62 -15.18 -9.22
N THR A 129 3.56 -15.23 -8.27
CA THR A 129 3.26 -15.63 -6.88
C THR A 129 2.36 -14.62 -6.21
N VAL A 130 2.56 -13.32 -6.45
CA VAL A 130 1.70 -12.26 -5.92
C VAL A 130 0.32 -12.33 -6.56
N ALA A 131 0.25 -12.45 -7.89
CA ALA A 131 -1.01 -12.56 -8.63
C ALA A 131 -1.83 -13.78 -8.19
N ALA A 132 -1.19 -14.95 -8.07
CA ALA A 132 -1.85 -16.17 -7.64
C ALA A 132 -2.49 -16.02 -6.24
N ARG A 133 -1.85 -15.29 -5.32
CA ARG A 133 -2.40 -15.05 -3.97
C ARG A 133 -3.64 -14.15 -3.98
N VAL A 134 -3.72 -13.22 -4.92
CA VAL A 134 -4.94 -12.41 -5.13
C VAL A 134 -6.07 -13.29 -5.69
N CYS A 135 -5.78 -14.11 -6.70
CA CYS A 135 -6.78 -14.96 -7.34
C CYS A 135 -7.33 -16.08 -6.43
N MET A 136 -6.51 -16.69 -5.57
CA MET A 136 -6.93 -17.81 -4.71
C MET A 136 -8.03 -17.46 -3.69
N ARG A 137 -8.22 -16.17 -3.35
CA ARG A 137 -9.24 -15.75 -2.38
C ARG A 137 -10.53 -15.24 -3.02
N ALA A 138 -10.59 -15.21 -4.35
CA ALA A 138 -11.79 -14.85 -5.11
C ALA A 138 -12.75 -16.04 -5.33
N VAL A 139 -12.39 -17.25 -4.87
CA VAL A 139 -13.25 -18.43 -4.96
C VAL A 139 -14.05 -18.56 -3.64
N PRO A 140 -15.39 -18.74 -3.70
CA PRO A 140 -16.26 -18.86 -2.54
C PRO A 140 -15.93 -20.06 -1.64
#